data_AF-A0A5A7URR6-F1
#
_entry.id   AF-A0A5A7URR6-F1
#
_cell.length_a   1.000
_cell.length_b   1.000
_cell.length_c   1.000
_cell.angle_alpha   90.00
_cell.angle_beta   90.00
_cell.angle_gamma   90.00
#
_symmetry.space_group_name_H-M   'P 1'
#
loop_
_entity.id
_entity.type
_entity.pdbx_description
1 polymer ?
#
loop_
_entity_poly.entity_id
_entity_poly.type
_entity_poly.pdbx_seq_one_letter_code
_entity_poly.pdbx_strand_id
1 'polypeptide(L)'
;MEECPPFPTQNASQSVKDAYDRWTKANDKARLYILASMSDILSKKHEIMVTARQIMDSLREMFGQPSIQIKQEAIKYVYNARMKEDQSVREHVLDMI
;
A
#
# COMPACT_ATOMS: atom_id res chain seq x y z
N MET A 1 0.05 -1.13 8.51
CA MET A 1 -0.84 -2.12 9.15
C MET A 1 -0.04 -2.92 10.14
N GLU A 2 -0.67 -3.36 11.22
CA GLU A 2 -0.06 -4.18 12.25
C GLU A 2 0.37 -5.54 11.68
N GLU A 3 1.42 -6.12 12.27
CA GLU A 3 1.87 -7.47 11.92
C GLU A 3 0.86 -8.52 12.42
N CYS A 4 0.89 -9.72 11.81
CA CYS A 4 0.10 -10.83 12.33
C CYS A 4 0.68 -11.26 13.70
N PRO A 5 -0.09 -11.20 14.79
CA PRO A 5 0.37 -11.68 16.07
C PRO A 5 0.60 -13.20 16.01
N PRO A 6 1.56 -13.73 16.78
CA PRO A 6 1.76 -15.17 16.87
C PRO A 6 0.51 -15.84 17.46
N PHE A 7 0.25 -17.07 17.06
CA PHE A 7 -0.87 -17.84 17.60
C PHE A 7 -0.70 -18.01 19.13
N PRO A 8 -1.75 -17.75 19.94
CA PRO A 8 -1.66 -17.92 21.38
C PRO A 8 -1.37 -19.37 21.77
N THR A 9 -0.43 -19.59 22.68
CA THR A 9 -0.18 -20.93 23.22
C THR A 9 -1.38 -21.40 24.06
N GLN A 10 -1.51 -22.72 24.26
CA GLN A 10 -2.63 -23.28 25.03
C GLN A 10 -2.70 -22.74 26.46
N ASN A 11 -1.53 -22.49 27.07
CA ASN A 11 -1.35 -21.94 28.41
C ASN A 11 -1.37 -20.40 28.46
N ALA A 12 -1.62 -19.71 27.35
CA ALA A 12 -1.72 -18.26 27.33
C ALA A 12 -2.88 -17.78 28.22
N SER A 13 -2.70 -16.61 28.84
CA SER A 13 -3.75 -15.97 29.64
C SER A 13 -4.98 -15.67 28.78
N GLN A 14 -6.14 -15.59 29.42
CA GLN A 14 -7.38 -15.24 28.73
C GLN A 14 -7.27 -13.89 28.01
N SER A 15 -6.60 -12.92 28.62
CA SER A 15 -6.39 -11.59 28.03
C SER A 15 -5.63 -11.65 26.69
N VAL A 16 -4.66 -12.56 26.55
CA VAL A 16 -3.90 -12.74 25.30
C VAL A 16 -4.78 -13.38 24.23
N LYS A 17 -5.58 -14.38 24.59
CA LYS A 17 -6.54 -15.04 23.69
C LYS A 17 -7.59 -14.03 23.20
N ASP A 18 -8.16 -13.25 24.10
CA ASP A 18 -9.14 -12.20 23.78
C ASP A 18 -8.56 -11.13 22.85
N ALA A 19 -7.30 -10.74 23.06
CA ALA A 19 -6.62 -9.78 22.20
C ALA A 19 -6.42 -10.34 20.78
N TYR A 20 -5.98 -11.59 20.67
CA TYR A 20 -5.82 -12.27 19.38
C TYR A 20 -7.15 -12.41 18.62
N ASP A 21 -8.24 -12.75 19.31
CA ASP A 21 -9.57 -12.85 18.71
C ASP A 21 -10.06 -11.49 18.20
N ARG A 22 -9.83 -10.41 18.97
CA ARG A 22 -10.16 -9.04 18.54
C ARG A 22 -9.36 -8.64 17.31
N TRP A 23 -8.06 -8.92 17.31
CA TRP A 23 -7.19 -8.66 16.17
C TRP A 23 -7.67 -9.41 14.93
N THR A 24 -8.00 -10.69 15.07
CA THR A 24 -8.48 -11.56 13.98
C THR A 24 -9.75 -11.00 13.34
N LYS A 25 -10.74 -10.61 14.17
CA LYS A 25 -11.99 -9.99 13.70
C LYS A 25 -11.74 -8.67 12.94
N ALA A 26 -10.82 -7.84 13.44
CA ALA A 26 -10.46 -6.59 12.78
C ALA A 26 -9.74 -6.84 11.44
N ASN A 27 -8.81 -7.79 11.41
CA ASN A 27 -8.09 -8.19 10.20
C ASN A 27 -9.05 -8.74 9.14
N ASP A 28 -9.98 -9.63 9.49
CA ASP A 28 -10.94 -10.19 8.55
C ASP A 28 -11.88 -9.13 7.98
N LYS A 29 -12.34 -8.21 8.83
CA LYS A 29 -13.14 -7.07 8.39
C LYS A 29 -12.37 -6.20 7.39
N ALA A 30 -11.10 -5.90 7.68
CA ALA A 30 -10.26 -5.13 6.77
C ALA A 30 -10.01 -5.86 5.44
N ARG A 31 -9.77 -7.17 5.47
CA ARG A 31 -9.61 -8.01 4.26
C ARG A 31 -10.84 -7.93 3.37
N LEU A 32 -12.03 -8.09 3.94
CA LEU A 32 -13.29 -8.03 3.20
C LEU A 32 -13.48 -6.67 2.52
N TYR A 33 -13.25 -5.56 3.22
CA TYR A 33 -13.36 -4.23 2.61
C TYR A 33 -12.36 -4.01 1.48
N ILE A 34 -11.10 -4.42 1.69
CA ILE A 34 -10.06 -4.28 0.67
C ILE A 34 -10.45 -5.10 -0.57
N LEU A 35 -10.79 -6.38 -0.41
CA LEU A 35 -11.16 -7.25 -1.54
C LEU A 35 -12.43 -6.79 -2.26
N ALA A 36 -13.42 -6.28 -1.52
CA ALA A 36 -14.65 -5.74 -2.09
C ALA A 36 -14.43 -4.43 -2.88
N SER A 37 -13.38 -3.68 -2.56
CA SER A 37 -13.02 -2.45 -3.29
C SER A 37 -12.25 -2.69 -4.59
N MET A 38 -11.78 -3.92 -4.83
CA MET A 38 -11.02 -4.29 -6.02
C MET A 38 -11.91 -4.74 -7.17
N SER A 39 -11.34 -4.76 -8.38
CA SER A 39 -11.96 -5.49 -9.50
C SER A 39 -11.95 -7.00 -9.26
N ASP A 40 -12.89 -7.73 -9.86
CA ASP A 40 -13.05 -9.17 -9.67
C ASP A 40 -11.75 -9.96 -9.92
N ILE A 41 -11.02 -9.61 -10.99
CA ILE A 41 -9.75 -10.27 -11.35
C ILE A 41 -8.71 -10.04 -10.25
N LEU A 42 -8.59 -8.81 -9.77
CA LEU A 42 -7.59 -8.45 -8.78
C LEU A 42 -7.95 -9.02 -7.41
N SER A 43 -9.24 -8.97 -7.03
CA SER A 43 -9.77 -9.56 -5.81
C SER A 43 -9.51 -11.07 -5.76
N LYS A 44 -9.84 -11.79 -6.84
CA LYS A 44 -9.60 -13.24 -6.95
C LYS A 44 -8.12 -13.62 -6.82
N LYS A 45 -7.21 -12.80 -7.36
CA LYS A 45 -5.76 -13.01 -7.22
C LYS A 45 -5.29 -12.90 -5.75
N HIS A 46 -5.95 -12.08 -4.94
CA HIS A 46 -5.54 -11.78 -3.56
C HIS A 46 -6.40 -12.49 -2.49
N GLU A 47 -7.43 -13.24 -2.88
CA GLU A 47 -8.35 -13.94 -1.97
C GLU A 47 -7.64 -14.94 -1.04
N ILE A 48 -6.59 -15.60 -1.53
CA ILE A 48 -5.80 -16.60 -0.78
C ILE A 48 -4.94 -15.98 0.34
N MET A 49 -4.80 -14.65 0.38
CA MET A 49 -3.96 -13.99 1.37
C MET A 49 -4.68 -13.91 2.72
N VAL A 50 -3.98 -14.35 3.77
CA VAL A 50 -4.54 -14.57 5.11
C VAL A 50 -4.73 -13.28 5.89
N THR A 51 -3.95 -12.23 5.58
CA THR A 51 -4.00 -10.96 6.31
C THR A 51 -4.24 -9.77 5.40
N ALA A 52 -4.92 -8.74 5.91
CA ALA A 52 -5.11 -7.48 5.20
C ALA A 52 -3.76 -6.81 4.85
N ARG A 53 -2.75 -7.01 5.72
CA ARG A 53 -1.40 -6.51 5.50
C ARG A 53 -0.74 -7.15 4.28
N GLN A 54 -0.82 -8.48 4.13
CA GLN A 54 -0.30 -9.17 2.95
C GLN A 54 -0.93 -8.64 1.66
N ILE A 55 -2.25 -8.41 1.65
CA ILE A 55 -2.94 -7.83 0.50
C ILE A 55 -2.39 -6.45 0.17
N MET A 56 -2.26 -5.56 1.16
CA MET A 56 -1.70 -4.23 0.93
C MET A 56 -0.24 -4.24 0.50
N ASP A 57 0.58 -5.11 1.08
CA ASP A 57 1.99 -5.22 0.72
C ASP A 57 2.14 -5.68 -0.74
N SER A 58 1.34 -6.66 -1.17
CA SER A 58 1.25 -7.09 -2.58
C SER A 58 0.79 -5.96 -3.50
N LEU A 59 -0.23 -5.21 -3.11
CA LEU A 59 -0.66 -4.03 -3.87
C LEU A 59 0.45 -2.97 -3.97
N ARG A 60 1.19 -2.72 -2.89
CA ARG A 60 2.32 -1.80 -2.89
C ARG A 60 3.45 -2.29 -3.78
N GLU A 61 3.68 -3.59 -3.86
CA GLU A 61 4.65 -4.16 -4.80
C GLU A 61 4.19 -3.99 -6.25
N MET A 62 2.92 -4.27 -6.55
CA MET A 62 2.35 -4.17 -7.90
C MET A 62 2.25 -2.73 -8.41
N PHE A 63 1.85 -1.79 -7.54
CA PHE A 63 1.47 -0.43 -7.94
C PHE A 63 2.31 0.67 -7.28
N GLY A 64 3.03 0.37 -6.21
CA GLY A 64 3.80 1.36 -5.45
C GLY A 64 5.15 1.71 -6.07
N GLN A 65 5.60 0.97 -7.09
CA GLN A 65 6.77 1.34 -7.86
C GLN A 65 6.35 2.08 -9.13
N PRO A 66 6.80 3.32 -9.34
CA PRO A 66 6.65 3.97 -10.63
C PRO A 66 7.30 3.09 -11.70
N SER A 67 6.59 2.88 -12.81
CA SER A 67 7.14 2.11 -13.91
C SER A 67 8.44 2.73 -14.41
N ILE A 68 9.32 1.92 -15.00
CA ILE A 68 10.56 2.43 -15.60
C ILE A 68 10.24 3.52 -16.62
N GLN A 69 9.15 3.37 -17.37
CA GLN A 69 8.68 4.36 -18.34
C GLN A 69 8.30 5.68 -17.67
N ILE A 70 7.53 5.65 -16.57
CA ILE A 70 7.16 6.86 -15.81
C ILE A 70 8.43 7.55 -15.26
N LYS A 71 9.39 6.78 -14.75
CA LYS A 71 10.68 7.32 -14.29
C LYS A 71 11.45 7.99 -15.42
N GLN A 72 11.51 7.35 -16.60
CA GLN A 72 12.16 7.90 -17.79
C GLN A 72 11.46 9.17 -18.29
N GLU A 73 10.13 9.20 -18.31
CA GLU A 73 9.34 10.38 -18.69
C GLU A 73 9.55 11.52 -17.70
N ALA A 74 9.56 11.26 -16.39
CA ALA A 74 9.85 12.27 -15.38
C ALA A 74 11.27 12.85 -15.57
N ILE A 75 12.28 12.01 -15.78
CA ILE A 75 13.66 12.47 -16.05
C ILE A 75 13.69 13.31 -17.34
N LYS A 76 13.01 12.86 -18.40
CA LYS A 76 12.93 13.61 -19.66
C LYS A 76 12.24 14.95 -19.47
N TYR A 77 11.18 15.01 -18.68
CA TYR A 77 10.47 16.24 -18.35
C TYR A 77 11.39 17.23 -17.63
N VAL A 78 12.04 16.80 -16.55
CA VAL A 78 13.00 17.60 -15.77
C VAL A 78 14.16 18.08 -16.64
N TYR A 79 14.73 17.20 -17.47
CA TYR A 79 15.84 17.55 -18.35
C TYR A 79 15.47 18.59 -19.42
N ASN A 80 14.24 18.53 -19.93
CA ASN A 80 13.77 19.45 -20.98
C ASN A 80 13.04 20.68 -20.42
N ALA A 81 12.80 20.74 -19.10
CA ALA A 81 12.16 21.87 -18.46
C ALA A 81 13.03 23.12 -18.63
N ARG A 82 12.42 24.20 -19.12
CA ARG A 82 13.05 25.52 -19.23
C ARG A 82 12.21 26.53 -18.48
N MET A 83 12.87 27.40 -17.73
CA MET A 83 12.22 28.55 -17.12
C MET A 83 11.61 29.43 -18.22
N LYS A 84 10.37 29.87 -18.00
CA LYS A 84 9.77 30.91 -18.83
C LYS A 84 10.38 32.27 -18.47
N GLU A 85 10.35 33.20 -19.42
CA GLU A 85 10.71 34.59 -19.16
C GLU A 85 9.82 35.14 -18.03
N ASP A 86 10.43 35.83 -17.06
CA ASP A 86 9.81 36.32 -15.81
C ASP A 86 9.29 35.27 -14.80
N GLN A 87 9.48 33.96 -15.04
CA GLN A 87 9.13 32.93 -14.04
C GLN A 87 10.08 32.98 -12.85
N SER A 88 9.54 32.90 -11.64
CA SER A 88 10.35 32.78 -10.43
C SER A 88 11.12 31.47 -10.42
N VAL A 89 12.41 31.52 -10.04
CA VAL A 89 13.25 30.32 -9.83
C VAL A 89 12.58 29.35 -8.86
N ARG A 90 11.97 29.86 -7.78
CA ARG A 90 11.29 29.02 -6.77
C ARG A 90 10.11 28.27 -7.36
N GLU A 91 9.31 28.95 -8.18
CA GLU A 91 8.13 28.38 -8.83
C GLU A 91 8.55 27.31 -9.84
N HIS A 92 9.55 27.60 -10.66
CA HIS A 92 10.07 26.65 -11.63
C HIS A 92 10.60 25.36 -10.98
N VAL A 93 11.33 25.47 -9.87
CA VAL A 93 11.84 24.30 -9.15
C VAL A 93 10.71 23.46 -8.57
N LEU A 94 9.61 24.07 -8.12
CA LEU A 94 8.45 23.34 -7.60
C LEU A 94 7.71 22.58 -8.70
N ASP A 95 7.60 23.14 -9.90
CA ASP A 95 6.96 22.47 -11.06
C ASP A 95 7.75 21.23 -11.55
N MET A 96 9.05 21.14 -11.23
CA MET A 96 9.92 20.03 -11.65
C MET A 96 9.94 18.84 -10.68
N ILE A 97 9.36 18.96 -9.49
CA ILE A 97 9.38 17.94 -8.42
C ILE A 97 8.05 17.18 -8.39
#